data_AF-A0A957ZFQ2-F1
#
_entry.id   AF-A0A957ZFQ2-F1
#
_cell.length_a   1.000
_cell.length_b   1.000
_cell.length_c   1.000
_cell.angle_alpha   90.00
_cell.angle_beta   90.00
_cell.angle_gamma   90.00
#
_symmetry.space_group_name_H-M   'P 1'
#
loop_
_entity.id
_entity.type
_entity.pdbx_description
1 polymer ?
#
loop_
_entity_poly.entity_id
_entity_poly.type
_entity_poly.pdbx_seq_one_letter_code
_entity_poly.pdbx_strand_id
1 'polypeptide(L)'
;MILYIVRRIIMLFPILLLISIVSFIVIELPPGDWVSNYITNLRTSGIELQEEEAARLTAMYGFDQPSYVRYAKWMQGIVTKGDFGWSFQWGKPVNDILRERLPFTILISFSALILSWLIAIPIGIYSATHPYSITDYIATI
;
A
#
# COMPACT_ATOMS: atom_id res chain seq x y z
N MET A 1 -4.37 7.87 -28.79
CA MET A 1 -5.03 7.25 -27.62
C MET A 1 -4.23 6.08 -27.05
N ILE A 2 -3.99 4.99 -27.79
CA ILE A 2 -3.23 3.82 -27.27
C ILE A 2 -1.81 4.19 -26.82
N LEU A 3 -1.05 4.94 -27.63
CA LEU A 3 0.31 5.38 -27.26
C LEU A 3 0.34 6.23 -25.97
N TYR A 4 -0.72 7.02 -25.73
CA TYR A 4 -0.87 7.81 -24.52
C TYR A 4 -1.14 6.92 -23.29
N ILE A 5 -2.01 5.91 -23.43
CA ILE A 5 -2.30 4.94 -22.37
C ILE A 5 -1.02 4.16 -22.02
N VAL A 6 -0.30 3.66 -23.03
CA VAL A 6 0.97 2.93 -22.81
C VAL A 6 1.99 3.81 -22.11
N ARG A 7 2.19 5.05 -22.58
CA ARG A 7 3.10 6.01 -21.93
C ARG A 7 2.72 6.24 -20.46
N ARG A 8 1.43 6.36 -20.16
CA ARG A 8 0.93 6.54 -18.79
C ARG A 8 1.16 5.30 -17.92
N ILE A 9 0.93 4.10 -18.45
CA ILE A 9 1.23 2.83 -17.75
C ILE A 9 2.72 2.72 -17.45
N ILE A 10 3.59 3.08 -18.40
CA ILE A 10 5.04 3.07 -18.20
C ILE A 10 5.44 4.05 -17.09
N MET A 11 4.82 5.23 -17.02
CA MET A 11 5.06 6.20 -15.93
C MET A 11 4.62 5.71 -14.55
N LEU A 12 3.66 4.76 -14.46
CA LEU A 12 3.24 4.20 -13.17
C LEU A 12 4.33 3.34 -12.52
N PHE A 13 5.12 2.61 -13.31
CA PHE A 13 6.19 1.77 -12.79
C PHE A 13 7.21 2.51 -11.89
N PRO A 14 7.85 3.62 -12.34
CA PRO A 14 8.80 4.34 -11.50
C PRO A 14 8.13 4.97 -10.27
N ILE A 15 6.86 5.40 -10.39
CA ILE A 15 6.09 5.95 -9.26
C ILE A 15 5.86 4.86 -8.20
N LEU A 16 5.37 3.69 -8.61
CA LEU A 16 5.14 2.56 -7.71
C LEU A 16 6.44 2.08 -7.07
N LEU A 17 7.53 2.05 -7.84
CA LEU A 17 8.85 1.71 -7.31
C LEU A 17 9.28 2.71 -6.24
N LEU A 18 9.20 4.01 -6.51
CA LEU A 18 9.57 5.06 -5.56
C LEU A 18 8.72 5.02 -4.29
N ILE A 19 7.40 4.86 -4.43
CA ILE A 19 6.49 4.69 -3.29
C ILE A 19 6.89 3.44 -2.48
N SER A 20 7.18 2.32 -3.14
CA SER A 20 7.57 1.09 -2.44
C SER A 20 8.86 1.25 -1.63
N ILE A 21 9.86 1.97 -2.16
CA ILE A 21 11.12 2.26 -1.46
C ILE A 21 10.83 3.14 -0.25
N VAL A 22 10.07 4.22 -0.42
CA VAL A 22 9.70 5.12 0.67
C VAL A 22 8.93 4.37 1.76
N SER A 23 7.96 3.54 1.38
CA SER A 23 7.22 2.70 2.34
C SER A 23 8.14 1.74 3.08
N PHE A 24 9.09 1.11 2.39
CA PHE A 24 10.06 0.20 3.01
C PHE A 24 10.94 0.93 4.03
N ILE A 25 11.45 2.11 3.69
CA ILE A 25 12.21 2.96 4.60
C ILE A 25 11.36 3.32 5.82
N VAL A 26 10.13 3.80 5.62
CA VAL A 26 9.24 4.21 6.71
C VAL A 26 8.94 3.06 7.67
N ILE A 27 8.75 1.85 7.16
CA ILE A 27 8.50 0.65 7.97
C ILE A 27 9.76 0.24 8.76
N GLU A 28 10.95 0.51 8.23
CA GLU A 28 12.24 0.15 8.85
C GLU A 28 12.83 1.26 9.75
N LEU A 29 12.27 2.48 9.73
CA LEU A 29 12.69 3.58 10.60
C LEU A 29 12.59 3.30 12.11
N PRO A 30 11.55 2.60 12.63
CA PRO A 30 11.48 2.26 14.04
C PRO A 30 12.69 1.41 14.48
N PRO A 31 13.34 1.73 15.61
CA PRO A 31 14.43 0.92 16.12
C PRO A 31 13.91 -0.45 16.58
N GLY A 32 14.51 -1.52 16.06
CA GLY A 32 14.17 -2.91 16.37
C GLY A 32 13.50 -3.63 15.20
N ASP A 33 13.90 -4.88 14.96
CA ASP A 33 13.25 -5.74 13.97
C ASP A 33 11.91 -6.29 14.50
N TRP A 34 11.06 -6.79 13.60
CA TRP A 34 9.78 -7.38 14.02
C TRP A 34 9.99 -8.52 15.02
N VAL A 35 11.06 -9.30 14.85
CA VAL A 35 11.37 -10.43 15.73
C VAL A 35 11.73 -9.95 17.14
N SER A 36 12.57 -8.93 17.32
CA SER A 36 12.85 -8.36 18.65
C SER A 36 11.60 -7.79 19.31
N ASN A 37 10.74 -7.10 18.55
CA ASN A 37 9.47 -6.58 19.06
C ASN A 37 8.51 -7.71 19.45
N TYR A 38 8.44 -8.78 18.66
CA TYR A 38 7.62 -9.95 18.94
C TYR A 38 8.08 -10.69 20.20
N ILE A 39 9.38 -10.91 20.35
CA ILE A 39 9.97 -11.52 21.56
C ILE A 39 9.74 -10.64 22.79
N THR A 40 9.90 -9.32 22.65
CA THR A 40 9.65 -8.37 23.74
C THR A 40 8.20 -8.46 24.20
N ASN A 41 7.23 -8.47 23.28
CA ASN A 41 5.81 -8.63 23.61
C ASN A 41 5.50 -9.98 24.29
N LEU A 42 6.15 -11.06 23.87
CA LEU A 42 5.97 -12.38 24.48
C LEU A 42 6.57 -12.45 25.89
N ARG A 43 7.75 -11.86 26.10
CA ARG A 43 8.36 -11.69 27.43
C ARG A 43 7.45 -10.89 28.36
N THR A 44 6.83 -9.81 27.87
CA THR A 44 5.83 -9.04 28.64
C THR A 44 4.57 -9.85 28.96
N SER A 45 4.23 -10.84 28.14
CA SER A 45 3.09 -11.73 28.33
C SER A 45 3.41 -12.96 29.22
N GLY A 46 4.63 -13.04 29.77
CA GLY A 46 5.08 -14.14 30.64
C GLY A 46 5.53 -15.40 29.90
N ILE A 47 5.69 -15.34 28.57
CA ILE A 47 6.19 -16.45 27.75
C ILE A 47 7.65 -16.17 27.40
N GLU A 48 8.58 -16.92 28.00
CA GLU A 48 9.98 -16.90 27.58
C GLU A 48 10.18 -17.79 26.36
N LEU A 49 10.39 -17.15 25.21
CA LEU A 49 10.96 -17.82 24.04
C LEU A 49 12.44 -18.11 24.30
N GLN A 50 12.85 -19.36 24.09
CA GLN A 50 14.26 -19.75 24.05
C GLN A 50 14.99 -18.91 22.99
N GLU A 51 16.13 -18.32 23.34
CA GLU A 51 16.89 -17.42 22.44
C GLU A 51 17.27 -18.08 21.10
N GLU A 52 17.32 -19.40 21.08
CA GLU A 52 17.56 -20.21 19.90
C GLU A 52 16.38 -20.15 18.89
N GLU A 53 15.15 -20.07 19.37
CA GLU A 53 13.95 -19.91 18.51
C GLU A 53 13.87 -18.50 17.93
N ALA A 54 14.27 -17.49 18.72
CA ALA A 54 14.42 -16.12 18.26
C ALA A 54 15.45 -16.00 17.12
N ALA A 55 16.61 -16.63 17.29
CA ALA A 55 17.66 -16.66 16.26
C ALA A 55 17.18 -17.38 14.98
N ARG A 56 16.43 -18.49 15.12
CA ARG A 56 15.82 -19.20 13.98
C ARG A 56 14.85 -18.31 13.20
N LEU A 57 13.95 -17.59 13.89
CA LEU A 57 12.99 -16.70 13.25
C LEU A 57 13.69 -15.52 12.54
N THR A 58 14.72 -14.96 13.17
CA THR A 58 15.52 -13.87 12.60
C THR A 58 16.18 -14.30 11.27
N ALA A 59 16.79 -15.50 11.25
CA ALA A 59 17.41 -16.05 10.05
C ALA A 59 16.38 -16.43 8.98
N MET A 60 15.23 -16.99 9.38
CA MET A 60 14.16 -17.39 8.45
C MET A 60 13.57 -16.20 7.69
N TYR A 61 13.37 -15.06 8.37
CA TYR A 61 12.82 -13.85 7.75
C TYR A 61 13.89 -12.92 7.16
N GLY A 62 15.17 -13.28 7.30
CA GLY A 62 16.29 -12.51 6.73
C GLY A 62 16.50 -11.15 7.40
N PHE A 63 16.17 -11.03 8.69
CA PHE A 63 16.42 -9.82 9.48
C PHE A 63 17.92 -9.64 9.79
N ASP A 64 18.72 -10.67 9.56
CA ASP A 64 20.18 -10.70 9.61
C ASP A 64 20.86 -9.96 8.43
N GLN A 65 20.12 -9.72 7.35
CA GLN A 65 20.66 -9.11 6.12
C GLN A 65 20.44 -7.60 6.06
N PRO A 66 21.30 -6.88 5.31
CA PRO A 66 21.10 -5.47 5.03
C PRO A 66 19.74 -5.19 4.37
N SER A 67 19.15 -4.05 4.71
CA SER A 67 17.84 -3.59 4.23
C SER A 67 17.65 -3.69 2.71
N TYR A 68 18.67 -3.27 1.95
CA TYR A 68 18.65 -3.31 0.49
C TYR A 68 18.56 -4.73 -0.08
N VAL A 69 19.17 -5.73 0.59
CA VAL A 69 19.10 -7.14 0.18
C VAL A 69 17.70 -7.68 0.42
N ARG A 70 17.12 -7.35 1.58
CA ARG A 70 15.74 -7.75 1.94
C ARG A 70 14.72 -7.13 0.99
N TYR A 71 14.88 -5.85 0.64
CA TYR A 71 14.07 -5.19 -0.38
C TYR A 71 14.21 -5.85 -1.76
N ALA A 72 15.44 -6.17 -2.20
CA ALA A 72 15.66 -6.82 -3.49
C ALA A 72 15.02 -8.21 -3.56
N LYS A 73 15.15 -9.03 -2.50
CA LYS A 73 14.51 -10.35 -2.40
C LYS A 73 12.98 -10.25 -2.41
N TRP A 74 12.43 -9.29 -1.66
CA TRP A 74 10.99 -9.04 -1.64
C TRP A 74 10.47 -8.61 -3.02
N MET A 75 11.14 -7.66 -3.67
CA MET A 75 10.80 -7.21 -5.02
C MET A 75 10.91 -8.35 -6.05
N GLN A 76 11.94 -9.19 -5.94
CA GLN A 76 12.08 -10.38 -6.78
C GLN A 76 10.89 -11.33 -6.59
N GLY A 77 10.45 -11.58 -5.35
CA GLY A 77 9.26 -12.40 -5.05
C GLY A 77 7.99 -11.85 -5.70
N ILE A 78 7.79 -10.54 -5.64
CA ILE A 78 6.65 -9.86 -6.26
C ILE A 78 6.70 -10.01 -7.78
N VAL A 79 7.84 -9.70 -8.40
CA VAL A 79 7.94 -9.69 -9.87
C VAL A 79 7.90 -11.11 -10.46
N THR A 80 8.50 -12.10 -9.79
CA THR A 80 8.63 -13.46 -10.33
C THR A 80 7.44 -14.37 -9.99
N LYS A 81 6.86 -14.22 -8.80
CA LYS A 81 5.81 -15.11 -8.29
C LYS A 81 4.50 -14.39 -7.98
N GLY A 82 4.47 -13.06 -8.03
CA GLY A 82 3.33 -12.29 -7.55
C GLY A 82 3.12 -12.42 -6.04
N ASP A 83 4.17 -12.77 -5.30
CA ASP A 83 4.12 -13.00 -3.85
C ASP A 83 4.54 -11.72 -3.12
N PHE A 84 3.59 -11.09 -2.43
CA PHE A 84 3.84 -9.88 -1.65
C PHE A 84 4.43 -10.17 -0.26
N GLY A 85 4.60 -11.44 0.10
CA GLY A 85 5.19 -11.90 1.34
C GLY A 85 4.18 -12.10 2.46
N TRP A 86 4.71 -12.19 3.68
CA TRP A 86 3.94 -12.45 4.88
C TRP A 86 3.64 -11.16 5.65
N SER A 87 2.39 -10.99 6.08
CA SER A 87 2.02 -9.88 6.96
C SER A 87 2.22 -10.28 8.40
N PHE A 88 3.25 -9.71 9.02
CA PHE A 88 3.55 -9.95 10.42
C PHE A 88 2.49 -9.39 11.39
N GLN A 89 1.78 -8.33 11.00
CA GLN A 89 0.71 -7.74 11.80
C GLN A 89 -0.55 -8.62 11.80
N TRP A 90 -0.89 -9.21 10.65
CA TRP A 90 -2.13 -9.97 10.47
C TRP A 90 -1.92 -11.49 10.54
N GLY A 91 -0.68 -11.95 10.65
CA GLY A 91 -0.33 -13.36 10.73
C GLY A 91 -0.77 -14.19 9.52
N LYS A 92 -0.81 -13.59 8.32
CA LYS A 92 -1.25 -14.26 7.08
C LYS A 92 -0.58 -13.70 5.83
N PRO A 93 -0.63 -14.38 4.68
CA PRO A 93 -0.06 -13.88 3.43
C PRO A 93 -0.68 -12.54 3.03
N VAL A 94 0.16 -11.61 2.55
CA VAL A 94 -0.30 -10.28 2.09
C VAL A 94 -1.28 -10.42 0.93
N ASN A 95 -1.09 -11.41 0.06
CA ASN A 95 -2.00 -11.69 -1.06
C ASN A 95 -3.44 -11.95 -0.59
N ASP A 96 -3.64 -12.61 0.54
CA ASP A 96 -4.97 -12.89 1.06
C ASP A 96 -5.61 -11.63 1.65
N ILE A 97 -4.81 -10.79 2.33
CA ILE A 97 -5.25 -9.48 2.80
C ILE A 97 -5.67 -8.60 1.61
N LEU A 98 -4.88 -8.60 0.53
CA LEU A 98 -5.21 -7.85 -0.68
C LEU A 98 -6.50 -8.37 -1.29
N ARG A 99 -6.68 -9.69 -1.43
CA ARG A 99 -7.92 -10.28 -1.97
C ARG A 99 -9.15 -9.92 -1.14
N GLU A 100 -9.02 -9.86 0.18
CA GLU A 100 -10.12 -9.47 1.06
C GLU A 100 -10.46 -7.98 0.97
N ARG A 101 -9.46 -7.09 0.86
CA ARG A 101 -9.66 -5.63 0.98
C ARG A 101 -9.83 -4.91 -0.36
N LEU A 102 -9.13 -5.36 -1.39
CA LEU A 102 -9.04 -4.68 -2.69
C LEU A 102 -10.40 -4.55 -3.39
N PRO A 103 -11.31 -5.55 -3.37
CA PRO A 103 -12.65 -5.39 -3.95
C PRO A 103 -13.46 -4.27 -3.30
N PHE A 104 -13.40 -4.13 -1.97
CA PHE A 104 -14.11 -3.08 -1.25
C PHE A 104 -13.55 -1.69 -1.56
N THR A 105 -12.22 -1.55 -1.63
CA THR A 105 -11.60 -0.27 -2.02
C THR A 105 -12.02 0.12 -3.43
N ILE A 106 -11.97 -0.82 -4.39
CA ILE A 106 -12.42 -0.56 -5.77
C ILE A 106 -13.89 -0.16 -5.78
N LEU A 107 -14.75 -0.89 -5.07
CA LEU A 107 -16.18 -0.60 -5.02
C LEU A 107 -16.46 0.80 -4.48
N ILE A 108 -15.83 1.18 -3.36
CA ILE A 108 -16.01 2.49 -2.74
C ILE A 108 -15.47 3.60 -3.66
N SER A 109 -14.25 3.47 -4.18
CA SER A 109 -13.65 4.47 -5.06
C SER A 109 -14.44 4.64 -6.35
N PHE A 110 -14.91 3.55 -6.96
CA PHE A 110 -15.69 3.59 -8.18
C PHE A 110 -17.08 4.18 -7.95
N SER A 111 -17.72 3.84 -6.84
CA SER A 111 -19.02 4.44 -6.46
C SER A 111 -18.88 5.94 -6.21
N ALA A 112 -17.82 6.36 -5.50
CA ALA A 112 -17.52 7.77 -5.28
C ALA A 112 -17.24 8.51 -6.58
N LEU A 113 -16.52 7.89 -7.53
CA LEU A 113 -16.27 8.46 -8.86
C LEU A 113 -17.57 8.69 -9.63
N ILE A 114 -18.47 7.69 -9.66
CA ILE A 114 -19.77 7.80 -10.33
C ILE A 114 -20.60 8.91 -9.70
N LEU A 115 -20.73 8.93 -8.38
CA LEU A 115 -21.47 9.97 -7.66
C LEU A 115 -20.87 11.36 -7.92
N SER A 116 -19.54 11.47 -7.90
CA SER A 116 -18.83 12.71 -8.23
C SER A 116 -19.17 13.18 -9.64
N TRP A 117 -19.17 12.31 -10.65
CA TRP A 117 -19.53 12.69 -12.01
C TRP A 117 -21.01 13.04 -12.16
N LEU A 118 -21.90 12.29 -11.50
CA LEU A 118 -23.34 12.57 -11.51
C LEU A 118 -23.67 13.95 -10.94
N ILE A 119 -22.87 14.47 -10.01
CA ILE A 119 -23.07 15.80 -9.42
C ILE A 119 -22.27 16.86 -10.18
N ALA A 120 -20.99 16.61 -10.44
CA ALA A 120 -20.08 17.59 -11.03
C ALA A 120 -20.41 17.89 -12.50
N ILE A 121 -20.85 16.90 -13.30
CA ILE A 121 -21.18 17.13 -14.72
C ILE A 121 -22.40 18.05 -14.87
N PRO A 122 -23.56 17.79 -14.22
CA PRO A 122 -24.70 18.70 -14.31
C PRO A 122 -24.40 20.10 -13.77
N ILE A 123 -23.70 20.20 -12.63
CA ILE A 123 -23.30 21.50 -12.07
C ILE A 123 -22.39 22.25 -13.04
N GLY A 124 -21.39 21.56 -13.62
CA GLY A 124 -20.49 22.15 -14.61
C GLY A 124 -21.20 22.62 -15.88
N ILE A 125 -22.17 21.84 -16.38
CA ILE A 125 -22.98 22.23 -17.55
C ILE A 125 -23.86 23.45 -17.19
N TYR A 126 -24.47 23.46 -16.01
CA TYR A 126 -25.35 24.55 -15.58
C TYR A 126 -24.57 25.87 -15.41
N SER A 127 -23.42 25.83 -14.74
CA SER A 127 -22.50 26.97 -14.61
C SER A 127 -22.04 27.49 -15.98
N ALA A 128 -21.65 26.60 -16.91
CA ALA A 128 -21.20 26.99 -18.25
C ALA A 128 -22.31 27.62 -19.13
N THR A 129 -23.58 27.26 -18.91
CA THR A 129 -24.72 27.79 -19.68
C THR A 129 -25.35 29.04 -19.06
N HIS A 130 -25.12 29.30 -17.77
CA HIS A 130 -25.64 30.47 -17.04
C HIS A 130 -24.50 31.24 -16.34
N PRO A 131 -23.59 31.84 -17.12
CA PRO A 131 -22.46 32.58 -16.56
C PRO A 131 -22.96 33.75 -15.70
N TYR A 132 -22.29 34.00 -14.57
CA TYR A 132 -22.59 35.07 -13.58
C TYR A 132 -23.84 34.86 -12.69
N SER A 133 -24.37 33.64 -12.60
CA SER A 133 -25.49 33.31 -11.69
C SER A 133 -25.02 32.97 -10.25
N ILE A 134 -25.90 33.05 -9.24
CA ILE A 134 -25.57 32.74 -7.83
C ILE A 134 -25.01 31.31 -7.67
N THR A 135 -25.51 30.38 -8.47
CA THR A 135 -25.02 29.00 -8.56
C THR A 135 -23.63 28.87 -9.19
N ASP A 136 -23.24 29.78 -10.08
CA ASP A 136 -21.91 29.86 -10.67
C ASP A 136 -20.85 30.26 -9.62
N TYR A 137 -21.20 31.23 -8.76
CA TYR A 137 -20.34 31.67 -7.65
C TYR A 137 -20.20 30.63 -6.53
N ILE A 138 -21.23 29.81 -6.26
CA ILE A 138 -21.16 28.74 -5.25
C ILE A 138 -20.41 27.51 -5.80
N ALA A 139 -20.55 27.20 -7.09
CA ALA A 139 -19.92 26.03 -7.70
C ALA A 139 -18.42 26.23 -8.05
N THR A 140 -17.96 27.49 -8.13
CA THR A 140 -16.58 27.82 -8.49
C THR A 140 -15.65 27.95 -7.26
N ILE A 141 -16.18 27.95 -6.03
CA ILE A 141 -15.41 27.96 -4.78
C ILE A 141 -15.00 26.54 -4.38
#